data_AF-M7SSY5-F1
#
_entry.id   AF-M7SSY5-F1
#
_cell.length_a   1.000
_cell.length_b   1.000
_cell.length_c   1.000
_cell.angle_alpha   90.00
_cell.angle_beta   90.00
_cell.angle_gamma   90.00
#
_symmetry.space_group_name_H-M   'P 1'
#
loop_
_entity.id
_entity.type
_entity.pdbx_description
1 polymer ?
#
loop_
_entity_poly.entity_id
_entity_poly.type
_entity_poly.pdbx_seq_one_letter_code
_entity_poly.pdbx_strand_id
1 'polypeptide(L)'
;MLFSGRIEKLSEDMRANEKYSYDTIKRRIERKTDRLDFLTRILEDRDPKVVTDTQIAAHASDLVIGGSDTTATALSCIIYHLLKNPLILSRLTAEIRNAFESYSDITNISTTPLPYLRVVILEGLRIYPPAPFGPPRVVPEGGDTVDGHFLPEGVSRLTPN
;
A
#
# COMPACT_ATOMS: atom_id res chain seq x y z
N MET A 1 -26.92 -12.77 -20.58
CA MET A 1 -26.10 -13.02 -19.38
C MET A 1 -24.61 -13.13 -19.73
N LEU A 2 -23.96 -12.02 -20.15
CA LEU A 2 -22.55 -12.05 -20.60
C LEU A 2 -21.52 -11.91 -19.45
N PHE A 3 -21.98 -11.69 -18.21
CA PHE A 3 -21.10 -11.46 -17.05
C PHE A 3 -21.18 -12.52 -15.95
N SER A 4 -22.10 -13.52 -16.04
CA SER A 4 -22.32 -14.51 -14.96
C SER A 4 -21.04 -15.29 -14.64
N GLY A 5 -20.40 -15.88 -15.65
CA GLY A 5 -19.17 -16.66 -15.44
C GLY A 5 -17.97 -15.84 -14.98
N ARG A 6 -17.91 -14.52 -15.27
CA ARG A 6 -16.84 -13.64 -14.76
C ARG A 6 -17.07 -13.28 -13.30
N ILE A 7 -18.33 -13.08 -12.89
CA ILE A 7 -18.70 -12.82 -11.51
C ILE A 7 -18.52 -14.07 -10.65
N GLU A 8 -18.89 -15.24 -11.17
CA GLU A 8 -18.66 -16.53 -10.51
C GLU A 8 -17.17 -16.77 -10.28
N LYS A 9 -16.34 -16.64 -11.32
CA LYS A 9 -14.89 -16.76 -11.19
C LYS A 9 -14.31 -15.75 -10.20
N LEU A 10 -14.73 -14.48 -10.26
CA LEU A 10 -14.28 -13.47 -9.30
C LEU A 10 -14.64 -13.85 -7.86
N SER A 11 -15.84 -14.39 -7.65
CA SER A 11 -16.30 -14.87 -6.35
C SER A 11 -15.49 -16.07 -5.86
N GLU A 12 -15.09 -16.98 -6.75
CA GLU A 12 -14.18 -18.10 -6.44
C GLU A 12 -12.78 -17.59 -6.07
N ASP A 13 -12.22 -16.69 -6.87
CA ASP A 13 -10.89 -16.09 -6.65
C ASP A 13 -10.85 -15.33 -5.30
N MET A 14 -11.91 -14.57 -4.98
CA MET A 14 -12.03 -13.88 -3.68
C MET A 14 -12.05 -14.86 -2.50
N ARG A 15 -12.80 -15.97 -2.60
CA ARG A 15 -12.81 -17.01 -1.56
C ARG A 15 -11.46 -17.70 -1.42
N ALA A 16 -10.79 -17.95 -2.54
CA ALA A 16 -9.44 -18.53 -2.52
C ALA A 16 -8.44 -17.60 -1.84
N ASN A 17 -8.50 -16.29 -2.11
CA ASN A 17 -7.66 -15.30 -1.46
C ASN A 17 -7.94 -15.17 0.05
N GLU A 18 -9.22 -15.14 0.43
CA GLU A 18 -9.63 -15.08 1.84
C GLU A 18 -9.11 -16.31 2.61
N LYS A 19 -9.33 -17.51 2.06
CA LYS A 19 -8.81 -18.75 2.63
C LYS A 19 -7.29 -18.74 2.75
N TYR A 20 -6.59 -18.33 1.69
CA TYR A 20 -5.13 -18.24 1.70
C TYR A 20 -4.60 -17.28 2.77
N SER A 21 -5.24 -16.11 2.90
CA SER A 21 -4.89 -15.10 3.91
C SER A 21 -5.10 -15.66 5.32
N TYR A 22 -6.24 -16.31 5.55
CA TYR A 22 -6.56 -16.95 6.83
C TYR A 22 -5.58 -18.06 7.19
N ASP A 23 -5.34 -19.01 6.28
CA ASP A 23 -4.42 -20.13 6.52
C ASP A 23 -2.99 -19.64 6.79
N THR A 24 -2.56 -18.55 6.15
CA THR A 24 -1.25 -17.95 6.35
C THR A 24 -1.12 -17.30 7.72
N ILE A 25 -2.13 -16.55 8.16
CA ILE A 25 -2.15 -15.95 9.50
C ILE A 25 -2.25 -17.03 10.58
N LYS A 26 -3.08 -18.05 10.39
CA LYS A 26 -3.19 -19.17 11.33
C LYS A 26 -1.85 -19.85 11.54
N ARG A 27 -1.13 -20.19 10.45
CA ARG A 27 0.24 -20.73 10.54
C ARG A 27 1.19 -19.80 11.29
N ARG A 28 1.04 -18.48 11.13
CA ARG A 28 1.89 -17.50 11.81
C ARG A 28 1.58 -17.42 13.32
N ILE A 29 0.31 -17.49 13.71
CA ILE A 29 -0.13 -17.49 15.12
C ILE A 29 0.35 -18.75 15.84
N GLU A 30 0.23 -19.91 15.18
CA GLU A 30 0.64 -21.21 15.75
C GLU A 30 2.18 -21.36 15.82
N ARG A 31 2.93 -20.60 15.02
CA ARG A 31 4.39 -20.66 14.98
C ARG A 31 5.01 -19.91 16.16
N LYS A 32 5.66 -20.65 17.05
CA LYS A 32 6.59 -20.09 18.05
C LYS A 32 7.84 -19.56 17.34
N THR A 33 8.11 -18.27 17.48
CA THR A 33 9.31 -17.63 16.91
C THR A 33 9.75 -16.47 17.78
N ASP A 34 11.06 -16.33 17.95
CA ASP A 34 11.66 -15.20 18.66
C ASP A 34 11.82 -13.97 17.75
N ARG A 35 11.53 -14.11 16.44
CA ARG A 35 11.56 -13.02 15.48
C ARG A 35 10.28 -12.20 15.60
N LEU A 36 10.43 -10.97 16.07
CA LEU A 36 9.34 -9.99 16.10
C LEU A 36 8.95 -9.59 14.67
N ASP A 37 7.65 -9.52 14.41
CA ASP A 37 7.10 -8.89 13.22
C ASP A 37 5.92 -7.98 13.59
N PHE A 38 5.28 -7.41 12.57
CA PHE A 38 4.16 -6.50 12.73
C PHE A 38 3.01 -7.09 13.57
N LEU A 39 2.78 -8.41 13.48
CA LEU A 39 1.69 -9.06 14.20
C LEU A 39 2.05 -9.40 15.64
N THR A 40 3.33 -9.53 15.98
CA THR A 40 3.74 -9.96 17.33
C THR A 40 3.09 -9.11 18.42
N ARG A 41 3.14 -7.79 18.31
CA ARG A 41 2.56 -6.89 19.33
C ARG A 41 1.03 -6.92 19.36
N ILE A 42 0.41 -7.04 18.19
CA ILE A 42 -1.05 -7.17 18.07
C ILE A 42 -1.51 -8.47 18.76
N LEU A 43 -0.77 -9.57 18.58
CA LEU A 43 -1.09 -10.86 19.19
C LEU A 43 -0.83 -10.90 20.70
N GLU A 44 0.17 -10.16 21.19
CA GLU A 44 0.48 -10.02 22.61
C GLU A 44 -0.61 -9.23 23.36
N ASP A 45 -1.10 -8.13 22.77
CA ASP A 45 -2.00 -7.18 23.45
C ASP A 45 -3.49 -7.32 23.07
N ARG A 46 -3.86 -8.22 22.15
CA ARG A 46 -5.27 -8.38 21.72
C ARG A 46 -6.14 -9.00 22.81
N ASP A 47 -7.39 -8.56 22.87
CA ASP A 47 -8.50 -9.40 23.32
C ASP A 47 -9.01 -10.24 22.13
N PRO A 48 -8.86 -11.59 22.14
CA PRO A 48 -9.32 -12.44 21.04
C PRO A 48 -10.84 -12.37 20.77
N LYS A 49 -11.63 -11.85 21.72
CA LYS A 49 -13.07 -11.61 21.52
C LYS A 49 -13.37 -10.34 20.73
N VAL A 50 -12.44 -9.39 20.71
CA VAL A 50 -12.56 -8.09 20.02
C VAL A 50 -11.79 -8.11 18.70
N VAL A 51 -10.58 -8.69 18.70
CA VAL A 51 -9.70 -8.84 17.54
C VAL A 51 -9.46 -10.32 17.28
N THR A 52 -10.35 -10.88 16.48
CA THR A 52 -10.36 -12.28 16.06
C THR A 52 -9.25 -12.61 15.06
N ASP A 53 -8.93 -13.90 14.91
CA ASP A 53 -7.99 -14.37 13.89
C ASP A 53 -8.43 -13.98 12.47
N THR A 54 -9.74 -13.97 12.21
CA THR A 54 -10.32 -13.53 10.93
C THR A 54 -10.08 -12.04 10.69
N GLN A 55 -10.24 -11.18 11.70
CA GLN A 55 -9.94 -9.76 11.56
C GLN A 55 -8.45 -9.53 11.29
N ILE A 56 -7.55 -10.28 11.94
CA ILE A 56 -6.11 -10.18 11.66
C ILE A 56 -5.80 -10.65 10.24
N ALA A 57 -6.42 -11.73 9.77
CA ALA A 57 -6.29 -12.18 8.38
C ALA A 57 -6.76 -11.13 7.38
N ALA A 58 -7.90 -10.48 7.64
CA ALA A 58 -8.41 -9.40 6.80
C ALA A 58 -7.44 -8.22 6.75
N HIS A 59 -6.99 -7.71 7.91
CA HIS A 59 -6.05 -6.59 7.98
C HIS A 59 -4.69 -6.91 7.35
N ALA A 60 -4.19 -8.14 7.52
CA ALA A 60 -2.97 -8.56 6.83
C ALA A 60 -3.14 -8.56 5.31
N SER A 61 -4.30 -9.01 4.81
CA SER A 61 -4.65 -8.94 3.38
C SER A 61 -4.69 -7.50 2.89
N ASP A 62 -5.34 -6.60 3.63
CA ASP A 62 -5.43 -5.17 3.30
C ASP A 62 -4.06 -4.51 3.19
N LEU A 63 -3.12 -4.83 4.10
CA LEU A 63 -1.76 -4.31 4.07
C LEU A 63 -0.99 -4.77 2.81
N VAL A 64 -1.17 -6.03 2.41
CA VAL A 64 -0.53 -6.57 1.20
C VAL A 64 -1.12 -5.92 -0.05
N ILE A 65 -2.44 -5.81 -0.13
CA ILE A 65 -3.12 -5.17 -1.27
C ILE A 65 -2.71 -3.69 -1.38
N GLY A 66 -2.79 -2.96 -0.28
CA GLY A 66 -2.49 -1.53 -0.25
C GLY A 66 -1.02 -1.19 -0.53
N GLY A 67 -0.09 -2.05 -0.09
CA GLY A 67 1.35 -1.79 -0.19
C GLY A 67 2.05 -2.42 -1.39
N SER A 68 1.58 -3.57 -1.89
CA SER A 68 2.31 -4.34 -2.91
C SER A 68 2.17 -3.71 -4.30
N ASP A 69 0.94 -3.63 -4.80
CA ASP A 69 0.67 -3.24 -6.18
C ASP A 69 0.99 -1.76 -6.43
N THR A 70 0.68 -0.90 -5.44
CA THR A 70 0.98 0.53 -5.48
C THR A 70 2.49 0.80 -5.53
N THR A 71 3.28 0.15 -4.67
CA THR A 71 4.74 0.32 -4.64
C THR A 71 5.39 -0.24 -5.91
N ALA A 72 4.97 -1.43 -6.36
CA ALA A 72 5.48 -2.04 -7.58
C ALA A 72 5.23 -1.15 -8.81
N THR A 73 4.03 -0.58 -8.89
CA THR A 73 3.65 0.34 -9.94
C THR A 73 4.45 1.65 -9.90
N ALA A 74 4.60 2.26 -8.71
CA ALA A 74 5.41 3.47 -8.53
C ALA A 74 6.86 3.24 -8.99
N LEU A 75 7.49 2.17 -8.51
CA LEU A 75 8.87 1.84 -8.87
C LEU A 75 9.02 1.57 -10.36
N SER A 76 8.09 0.83 -10.96
CA SER A 76 8.11 0.54 -12.40
C SER A 76 8.06 1.82 -13.22
N CYS A 77 7.19 2.77 -12.84
CA CYS A 77 7.07 4.05 -13.51
C CYS A 77 8.34 4.92 -13.33
N ILE A 78 8.85 5.03 -12.10
CA ILE A 78 10.07 5.78 -11.80
C ILE A 78 11.24 5.26 -12.64
N ILE A 79 11.46 3.93 -12.64
CA ILE A 79 12.55 3.31 -13.40
C ILE A 79 12.36 3.53 -14.91
N TYR A 80 11.13 3.39 -15.43
CA TYR A 80 10.84 3.69 -16.83
C TYR A 80 11.23 5.12 -17.22
N HIS A 81 10.87 6.11 -16.42
CA HIS A 81 11.21 7.52 -16.68
C HIS A 81 12.71 7.79 -16.54
N LEU A 82 13.38 7.16 -15.58
CA LEU A 82 14.83 7.26 -15.43
C LEU A 82 15.57 6.71 -16.66
N LEU A 83 15.17 5.55 -17.17
CA LEU A 83 15.75 4.94 -18.36
C LEU A 83 15.54 5.79 -19.62
N LYS A 84 14.43 6.52 -19.70
CA LYS A 84 14.19 7.49 -20.79
C LYS A 84 14.96 8.79 -20.67
N ASN A 85 15.52 9.11 -19.50
CA ASN A 85 16.22 10.37 -19.23
C ASN A 85 17.62 10.10 -18.67
N PRO A 86 18.60 9.74 -19.52
CA PRO A 86 19.93 9.30 -19.08
C PRO A 86 20.66 10.31 -18.17
N LEU A 87 20.44 11.60 -18.38
CA LEU A 87 21.01 12.66 -17.54
C LEU A 87 20.48 12.61 -16.09
N ILE A 88 19.16 12.39 -15.92
CA ILE A 88 18.53 12.29 -14.60
C ILE A 88 19.00 11.02 -13.91
N LEU A 89 19.05 9.90 -14.62
CA LEU A 89 19.56 8.63 -14.12
C LEU A 89 21.03 8.73 -13.69
N SER A 90 21.88 9.37 -14.50
CA SER A 90 23.29 9.59 -14.17
C SER A 90 23.45 10.42 -12.90
N ARG A 91 22.69 11.52 -12.77
CA ARG A 91 22.74 12.38 -11.58
C ARG A 91 22.27 11.66 -10.31
N LEU A 92 21.18 10.90 -10.38
CA LEU A 92 20.70 10.09 -9.26
C LEU A 92 21.70 9.01 -8.86
N THR A 93 22.27 8.33 -9.87
CA THR A 93 23.28 7.30 -9.65
C THR A 93 24.51 7.88 -8.96
N ALA A 94 24.98 9.06 -9.39
CA ALA A 94 26.09 9.75 -8.75
C ALA A 94 25.79 10.11 -7.29
N GLU A 95 24.60 10.66 -6.99
CA GLU A 95 24.21 10.96 -5.61
C GLU A 95 24.26 9.70 -4.71
N ILE A 96 23.65 8.59 -5.14
CA ILE A 96 23.60 7.35 -4.35
C ILE A 96 25.00 6.73 -4.20
N ARG A 97 25.78 6.67 -5.28
CA ARG A 97 27.12 6.04 -5.28
C ARG A 97 28.15 6.85 -4.49
N ASN A 98 27.98 8.17 -4.39
CA ASN A 98 28.85 9.01 -3.57
C ASN A 98 28.44 9.01 -2.09
N ALA A 99 27.19 8.65 -1.78
CA ALA A 99 26.68 8.63 -0.41
C ALA A 99 27.00 7.35 0.37
N PHE A 100 27.23 6.23 -0.33
CA PHE A 100 27.42 4.91 0.30
C PHE A 100 28.59 4.16 -0.32
N GLU A 101 29.45 3.60 0.53
CA GLU A 101 30.58 2.76 0.12
C GLU A 101 30.13 1.32 -0.18
N SER A 102 29.14 0.82 0.57
CA SER A 102 28.62 -0.53 0.43
C SER A 102 27.10 -0.58 0.41
N TYR A 103 26.55 -1.68 -0.10
CA TYR A 103 25.10 -1.93 -0.07
C TYR A 103 24.55 -2.01 1.36
N SER A 104 25.33 -2.54 2.31
CA SER A 104 24.94 -2.66 3.72
C SER A 104 24.73 -1.31 4.41
N ASP A 105 25.28 -0.23 3.87
CA ASP A 105 25.13 1.12 4.44
C ASP A 105 23.78 1.77 4.05
N ILE A 106 23.07 1.16 3.09
CA ILE A 106 21.80 1.66 2.59
C ILE A 106 20.67 1.20 3.52
N THR A 107 20.13 2.15 4.28
CA THR A 107 19.03 1.96 5.22
C THR A 107 17.96 3.02 4.98
N ASN A 108 16.78 2.84 5.59
CA ASN A 108 15.72 3.85 5.55
C ASN A 108 16.18 5.20 6.14
N ILE A 109 17.01 5.18 7.18
CA ILE A 109 17.53 6.39 7.84
C ILE A 109 18.62 7.02 6.97
N SER A 110 19.57 6.22 6.48
CA SER A 110 20.73 6.74 5.74
C SER A 110 20.38 7.29 4.36
N THR A 111 19.23 6.90 3.78
CA THR A 111 18.71 7.45 2.52
C THR A 111 17.89 8.73 2.66
N THR A 112 17.40 9.04 3.88
CA THR A 112 16.64 10.26 4.18
C THR A 112 17.36 11.57 3.78
N PRO A 113 18.68 11.74 4.00
CA PRO A 113 19.38 12.98 3.65
C PRO A 113 19.68 13.13 2.15
N LEU A 114 19.24 12.23 1.26
CA LEU A 114 19.50 12.32 -0.18
C LEU A 114 18.43 13.17 -0.90
N PRO A 115 18.71 14.46 -1.20
CA PRO A 115 17.69 15.35 -1.72
C PRO A 115 17.24 14.98 -3.14
N TYR A 116 18.14 14.53 -4.01
CA TYR A 116 17.80 14.25 -5.39
C TYR A 116 16.99 12.95 -5.52
N LEU A 117 17.34 11.91 -4.76
CA LEU A 117 16.51 10.70 -4.61
C LEU A 117 15.09 11.05 -4.19
N ARG A 118 14.93 11.91 -3.17
CA ARG A 118 13.61 12.37 -2.72
C ARG A 118 12.84 13.07 -3.84
N VAL A 119 13.49 13.97 -4.57
CA VAL A 119 12.86 14.68 -5.70
C VAL A 119 12.44 13.72 -6.81
N VAL A 120 13.27 12.73 -7.16
CA VAL A 120 12.93 11.72 -8.17
C VAL A 120 11.71 10.90 -7.76
N ILE A 121 11.63 10.47 -6.50
CA ILE A 121 10.48 9.72 -5.99
C ILE A 121 9.21 10.59 -6.04
N LEU A 122 9.29 11.82 -5.54
CA LEU A 122 8.15 12.75 -5.56
C LEU A 122 7.67 13.05 -6.98
N GLU A 123 8.60 13.27 -7.91
CA GLU A 123 8.28 13.56 -9.30
C GLU A 123 7.70 12.32 -10.01
N GLY A 124 8.19 11.13 -9.70
CA GLY A 124 7.60 9.88 -10.19
C GLY A 124 6.15 9.71 -9.72
N LEU A 125 5.89 9.96 -8.44
CA LEU A 125 4.53 9.91 -7.88
C LEU A 125 3.61 11.00 -8.44
N ARG A 126 4.16 12.19 -8.78
CA ARG A 126 3.41 13.28 -9.42
C ARG A 126 3.02 12.94 -10.86
N ILE A 127 3.93 12.34 -11.63
CA ILE A 127 3.69 11.94 -13.03
C ILE A 127 2.74 10.75 -13.09
N TYR A 128 2.91 9.79 -12.20
CA TYR A 128 2.12 8.57 -12.17
C TYR A 128 1.79 8.17 -10.73
N PRO A 129 0.69 8.70 -10.17
CA PRO A 129 0.20 8.25 -8.88
C PRO A 129 -0.38 6.83 -9.03
N PRO A 130 0.15 5.81 -8.33
CA PRO A 130 -0.36 4.44 -8.46
C PRO A 130 -1.83 4.27 -8.04
N ALA A 131 -2.29 5.14 -7.13
CA ALA A 131 -3.68 5.25 -6.71
C ALA A 131 -4.16 6.68 -7.02
N PRO A 132 -4.59 6.99 -8.26
CA PRO A 132 -5.01 8.34 -8.64
C PRO A 132 -6.33 8.77 -7.99
N PHE A 133 -7.12 7.80 -7.52
CA PHE A 133 -8.36 8.04 -6.79
C PHE A 133 -8.28 7.38 -5.42
N GLY A 134 -8.64 8.12 -4.37
CA GLY A 134 -8.80 7.56 -3.03
C GLY A 134 -10.04 6.66 -2.93
N PRO A 135 -10.17 5.89 -1.83
CA PRO A 135 -11.40 5.16 -1.56
C PRO A 135 -12.59 6.13 -1.45
N PRO A 136 -13.80 5.70 -1.85
CA PRO A 136 -14.98 6.54 -1.78
C PRO A 136 -15.23 7.02 -0.35
N ARG A 137 -15.62 8.28 -0.21
CA ARG A 137 -16.08 8.87 1.04
C ARG A 137 -17.59 8.99 1.02
N VAL A 138 -18.22 8.71 2.15
CA VAL A 138 -19.67 8.85 2.35
C VAL A 138 -19.91 10.02 3.30
N VAL A 139 -20.78 10.93 2.90
CA VAL A 139 -21.17 12.08 3.75
C VAL A 139 -21.86 11.56 5.02
N PRO A 140 -21.46 12.03 6.21
CA PRO A 140 -22.01 11.56 7.48
C PRO A 140 -23.48 11.93 7.67
N GLU A 141 -24.07 11.40 8.73
CA GLU A 141 -25.43 11.71 9.14
C GLU A 141 -25.63 13.22 9.34
N GLY A 142 -26.71 13.77 8.79
CA GLY A 142 -27.01 15.20 8.83
C GLY A 142 -26.35 16.07 7.74
N GLY A 143 -25.51 15.48 6.88
CA GLY A 143 -24.82 16.20 5.81
C GLY A 143 -23.57 16.96 6.27
N ASP A 144 -22.82 17.52 5.32
CA ASP A 144 -21.63 18.32 5.62
C ASP A 144 -21.42 19.44 4.57
N THR A 145 -20.66 20.48 4.90
CA THR A 145 -20.37 21.59 3.99
C THR A 145 -18.90 21.58 3.57
N VAL A 146 -18.65 21.46 2.27
CA VAL A 146 -17.29 21.50 1.69
C VAL A 146 -17.21 22.68 0.73
N ASP A 147 -16.23 23.56 0.93
CA ASP A 147 -16.03 24.78 0.15
C ASP A 147 -17.31 25.62 0.00
N GLY A 148 -18.09 25.74 1.08
CA GLY A 148 -19.35 26.48 1.13
C GLY A 148 -20.54 25.79 0.46
N HIS A 149 -20.38 24.57 -0.05
CA HIS A 149 -21.45 23.79 -0.67
C HIS A 149 -21.93 22.69 0.29
N PHE A 150 -23.24 22.69 0.58
CA PHE A 150 -23.84 21.64 1.40
C PHE A 150 -23.96 20.34 0.60
N LEU A 151 -23.46 19.26 1.19
CA LEU A 151 -23.56 17.89 0.71
C LEU A 151 -24.55 17.14 1.60
N PRO A 152 -25.62 16.54 1.05
CA PRO A 152 -26.54 15.77 1.84
C PRO A 152 -25.92 14.43 2.26
N GLU A 153 -26.42 13.90 3.37
CA GLU A 153 -26.09 12.57 3.91
C GLU A 153 -26.13 11.47 2.85
N GLY A 154 -25.25 10.48 2.99
CA GLY A 154 -25.27 9.26 2.16
C GLY A 154 -24.74 9.45 0.74
N VAL A 155 -24.39 10.68 0.35
CA VAL A 155 -23.72 10.94 -0.92
C VAL A 155 -22.31 10.34 -0.89
N SER A 156 -22.03 9.46 -1.86
CA SER A 156 -20.69 8.91 -2.08
C SER A 156 -19.94 9.67 -3.17
N ARG A 157 -18.69 10.04 -2.90
CA ARG A 157 -17.79 10.72 -3.85
C ARG A 157 -16.40 10.09 -3.80
N LEU A 158 -15.79 9.96 -4.97
CA LEU A 158 -14.36 9.69 -5.10
C LEU A 158 -13.64 11.03 -5.12
N THR A 159 -12.57 11.15 -4.33
CA THR A 159 -11.69 12.31 -4.35
C THR A 159 -10.48 11.98 -5.23
N PRO A 160 -10.17 12.80 -6.26
CA PRO A 160 -8.88 12.71 -6.94
C PRO A 160 -7.76 13.01 -5.95
N ASN A 161 -6.69 12.21 -5.97
CA ASN A 161 -5.49 12.44 -5.15
C ASN A 161 -4.55 13.46 -5.78
#